data_AF-A0A7C1ILE6-F1
#
_entry.id   AF-A0A7C1ILE6-F1
#
_cell.length_a   1.000
_cell.length_b   1.000
_cell.length_c   1.000
_cell.angle_alpha   90.00
_cell.angle_beta   90.00
_cell.angle_gamma   90.00
#
_symmetry.space_group_name_H-M   'P 1'
#
loop_
_entity.id
_entity.type
_entity.pdbx_description
1 polymer ?
#
loop_
_entity_poly.entity_id
_entity_poly.type
_entity_poly.pdbx_seq_one_letter_code
_entity_poly.pdbx_strand_id
1 'polypeptide(L)'
;MTKRSLFTILVLLALCFGLMTPVYAELIQIEKLINGESFLWAVPGETLEITLWINNSGNGTITNLSVTDSFPLKQSNAGLSYAGNSDPSPDATAGGIDDEGWIAYHVTWWNLTQFEPLEPGRSLRITFDVTVDDLAYGEYENCATVTAWHNVAGEFFNKSGPVNATACATVFVPATLSWTYWFELPNVSLLNNPLQRKKALSEKIGEVRMMILAGDYKEAIDKLEHDIRAKADGSLGGNPKNDWIKDPNVQKEICTDIDELITHLKTLL
;
A
#
# COMPACT_ATOMS: atom_id res chain seq x y z
N MET A 1 45.46 -40.66 -41.32
CA MET A 1 44.32 -40.37 -40.44
C MET A 1 44.48 -38.97 -39.87
N THR A 2 43.51 -38.12 -40.16
CA THR A 2 43.68 -36.68 -40.37
C THR A 2 43.42 -35.86 -39.10
N LYS A 3 44.30 -34.88 -38.85
CA LYS A 3 44.16 -33.81 -37.82
C LYS A 3 42.84 -33.01 -37.88
N ARG A 4 41.96 -33.26 -38.86
CA ARG A 4 40.61 -32.69 -38.96
C ARG A 4 39.58 -33.35 -38.02
N SER A 5 39.86 -34.55 -37.48
CA SER A 5 38.91 -35.25 -36.60
C SER A 5 38.88 -34.67 -35.17
N LEU A 6 40.02 -34.24 -34.63
CA LEU A 6 40.08 -33.67 -33.27
C LEU A 6 39.52 -32.25 -33.17
N PHE A 7 39.58 -31.45 -34.23
CA PHE A 7 39.04 -30.08 -34.21
C PHE A 7 37.50 -30.04 -34.22
N THR A 8 36.86 -31.05 -34.79
CA THR A 8 35.39 -31.13 -34.82
C THR A 8 34.82 -31.61 -33.48
N ILE A 9 35.57 -32.47 -32.75
CA ILE A 9 35.17 -32.95 -31.41
C ILE A 9 35.44 -31.87 -30.34
N LEU A 10 36.50 -31.05 -30.50
CA LEU A 10 36.77 -29.96 -29.55
C LEU A 10 35.80 -28.77 -29.72
N VAL A 11 35.29 -28.52 -30.93
CA VAL A 11 34.25 -27.50 -31.17
C VAL A 11 32.87 -27.99 -30.72
N LEU A 12 32.60 -29.31 -30.71
CA LEU A 12 31.38 -29.85 -30.11
C LEU A 12 31.42 -29.85 -28.56
N LEU A 13 32.59 -30.00 -27.93
CA LEU A 13 32.71 -29.85 -26.46
C LEU A 13 32.68 -28.39 -25.99
N ALA A 14 33.14 -27.44 -26.83
CA ALA A 14 33.18 -26.02 -26.48
C ALA A 14 31.84 -25.29 -26.64
N LEU A 15 30.86 -25.87 -27.34
CA LEU A 15 29.48 -25.38 -27.37
C LEU A 15 28.61 -25.95 -26.22
N CYS A 16 29.14 -26.86 -25.41
CA CYS A 16 28.42 -27.48 -24.29
C CYS A 16 28.67 -26.80 -22.93
N PHE A 17 29.51 -25.75 -22.88
CA PHE A 17 29.81 -24.97 -21.66
C PHE A 17 29.38 -23.50 -21.76
N GLY A 18 28.39 -23.21 -22.61
CA GLY A 18 27.74 -21.90 -22.74
C GLY A 18 26.42 -21.77 -21.96
N LEU A 19 26.21 -22.56 -20.90
CA LEU A 19 25.04 -22.46 -20.01
C LEU A 19 25.51 -22.26 -18.56
N MET A 20 26.12 -21.10 -18.30
CA MET A 20 26.34 -20.56 -16.95
C MET A 20 25.79 -19.13 -17.03
N THR A 21 24.54 -18.84 -16.71
CA THR A 21 23.56 -19.47 -15.81
C THR A 21 22.18 -19.34 -16.46
N PRO A 22 21.18 -20.23 -16.24
CA PRO A 22 19.84 -19.70 -16.26
C PRO A 22 19.82 -18.70 -15.12
N VAL A 23 19.79 -17.42 -15.46
CA VAL A 23 19.23 -16.38 -14.60
C VAL A 23 17.96 -17.03 -14.05
N TYR A 24 17.93 -17.37 -12.76
CA TYR A 24 16.69 -17.73 -12.10
C TYR A 24 15.85 -16.46 -12.18
N ALA A 25 15.17 -16.28 -13.30
CA ALA A 25 14.11 -15.30 -13.45
C ALA A 25 13.12 -15.59 -12.31
N GLU A 26 12.59 -14.55 -11.69
CA GLU A 26 11.49 -14.64 -10.74
C GLU A 26 10.44 -15.58 -11.35
N LEU A 27 10.34 -16.80 -10.83
CA LEU A 27 9.51 -17.85 -11.43
C LEU A 27 8.02 -17.58 -11.15
N ILE A 28 7.77 -16.83 -10.08
CA ILE A 28 6.48 -16.30 -9.71
C ILE A 28 6.65 -14.81 -9.44
N GLN A 29 5.69 -14.02 -9.89
CA GLN A 29 5.63 -12.58 -9.66
C GLN A 29 4.29 -12.25 -9.03
N ILE A 30 4.26 -11.22 -8.19
CA ILE A 30 3.03 -10.62 -7.68
C ILE A 30 3.08 -9.11 -7.91
N GLU A 31 1.97 -8.55 -8.34
CA GLU A 31 1.69 -7.12 -8.31
C GLU A 31 0.51 -6.89 -7.36
N LYS A 32 0.58 -5.80 -6.59
CA LYS A 32 -0.46 -5.39 -5.65
C LYS A 32 -0.85 -3.96 -5.94
N LEU A 33 -2.14 -3.72 -6.09
CA LEU A 33 -2.72 -2.42 -6.38
C LEU A 33 -3.87 -2.16 -5.40
N ILE A 34 -4.11 -0.89 -5.08
CA ILE A 34 -5.23 -0.41 -4.28
C ILE A 34 -5.99 0.59 -5.15
N ASN A 35 -7.26 0.32 -5.42
CA ASN A 35 -8.07 1.03 -6.42
C ASN A 35 -7.36 1.21 -7.77
N GLY A 36 -6.52 0.24 -8.16
CA GLY A 36 -5.77 0.25 -9.41
C GLY A 36 -4.39 0.95 -9.37
N GLU A 37 -4.00 1.53 -8.23
CA GLU A 37 -2.73 2.25 -8.07
C GLU A 37 -1.80 1.56 -7.07
N SER A 38 -0.48 1.72 -7.22
CA SER A 38 0.49 1.24 -6.22
C SER A 38 0.54 2.11 -4.97
N PHE A 39 0.02 3.35 -5.07
CA PHE A 39 -0.23 4.23 -3.94
C PHE A 39 -1.43 5.15 -4.21
N LEU A 40 -2.15 5.52 -3.16
CA LEU A 40 -3.21 6.53 -3.24
C LEU A 40 -3.40 7.30 -1.94
N TRP A 41 -4.13 8.40 -2.03
CA TRP A 41 -4.68 9.11 -0.87
C TRP A 41 -6.06 8.56 -0.52
N ALA A 42 -6.34 8.44 0.77
CA ALA A 42 -7.64 8.04 1.27
C ALA A 42 -8.02 8.81 2.53
N VAL A 43 -9.31 8.80 2.86
CA VAL A 43 -9.83 9.38 4.10
C VAL A 43 -10.36 8.33 5.06
N PRO A 44 -10.40 8.61 6.38
CA PRO A 44 -11.02 7.71 7.33
C PRO A 44 -12.47 7.36 6.97
N GLY A 45 -12.83 6.09 7.09
CA GLY A 45 -14.12 5.52 6.72
C GLY A 45 -14.24 5.07 5.26
N GLU A 46 -13.28 5.42 4.41
CA GLU A 46 -13.27 5.01 2.99
C GLU A 46 -13.06 3.50 2.84
N THR A 47 -13.75 2.88 1.88
CA THR A 47 -13.53 1.47 1.50
C THR A 47 -12.77 1.42 0.18
N LEU A 48 -11.68 0.67 0.16
CA LEU A 48 -10.73 0.55 -0.95
C LEU A 48 -10.70 -0.90 -1.43
N GLU A 49 -10.65 -1.11 -2.75
CA GLU A 49 -10.48 -2.43 -3.35
C GLU A 49 -8.98 -2.73 -3.52
N ILE A 50 -8.51 -3.86 -2.99
CA ILE A 50 -7.17 -4.38 -3.24
C ILE A 50 -7.24 -5.41 -4.35
N THR A 51 -6.34 -5.30 -5.33
CA THR A 51 -6.14 -6.29 -6.40
C THR A 51 -4.74 -6.87 -6.31
N LEU A 52 -4.64 -8.20 -6.26
CA LEU A 52 -3.40 -8.96 -6.39
C LEU A 52 -3.37 -9.67 -7.74
N TRP A 53 -2.34 -9.42 -8.54
CA TRP A 53 -2.05 -10.14 -9.78
C TRP A 53 -0.86 -11.06 -9.58
N ILE A 54 -1.09 -12.37 -9.62
CA ILE A 54 -0.04 -13.37 -9.49
C ILE A 54 0.25 -13.96 -10.86
N ASN A 55 1.49 -13.86 -11.31
CA ASN A 55 1.91 -14.31 -12.64
C ASN A 55 2.96 -15.42 -12.55
N ASN A 56 2.78 -16.50 -13.32
CA ASN A 56 3.82 -17.49 -13.54
C ASN A 56 4.68 -17.07 -14.74
N SER A 57 5.75 -16.34 -14.47
CA SER A 57 6.78 -15.95 -15.47
C SER A 57 7.81 -17.05 -15.74
N GLY A 58 7.75 -18.15 -14.99
CA GLY A 58 8.62 -19.31 -15.18
C GLY A 58 8.23 -20.20 -16.36
N ASN A 59 9.05 -21.23 -16.59
CA ASN A 59 8.86 -22.24 -17.64
C ASN A 59 8.25 -23.56 -17.13
N GLY A 60 7.84 -23.60 -15.86
CA GLY A 60 7.28 -24.79 -15.22
C GLY A 60 5.94 -24.47 -14.57
N THR A 61 5.17 -25.49 -14.23
CA THR A 61 3.85 -25.33 -13.63
C THR A 61 3.96 -24.98 -12.16
N ILE A 62 3.04 -24.12 -11.69
CA ILE A 62 2.97 -23.68 -10.30
C ILE A 62 1.80 -24.40 -9.61
N THR A 63 2.11 -25.01 -8.46
CA THR A 63 1.18 -25.82 -7.64
C THR A 63 1.26 -25.39 -6.18
N ASN A 64 0.29 -25.78 -5.35
CA ASN A 64 0.23 -25.45 -3.91
C ASN A 64 0.40 -23.95 -3.64
N LEU A 65 -0.16 -23.11 -4.53
CA LEU A 65 -0.06 -21.66 -4.42
C LEU A 65 -0.90 -21.19 -3.23
N SER A 66 -0.27 -20.47 -2.32
CA SER A 66 -0.93 -19.81 -1.20
C SER A 66 -0.51 -18.35 -1.16
N VAL A 67 -1.45 -17.47 -0.77
CA VAL A 67 -1.23 -16.04 -0.63
C VAL A 67 -1.57 -15.63 0.79
N THR A 68 -0.70 -14.84 1.41
CA THR A 68 -0.94 -14.20 2.70
C THR A 68 -0.76 -12.71 2.54
N ASP A 69 -1.81 -11.94 2.83
CA ASP A 69 -1.80 -10.49 2.84
C ASP A 69 -1.72 -9.99 4.29
N SER A 70 -0.63 -9.30 4.63
CA SER A 70 -0.33 -8.83 5.97
C SER A 70 -0.55 -7.32 6.07
N PHE A 71 -1.53 -6.95 6.89
CA PHE A 71 -1.89 -5.57 7.15
C PHE A 71 -0.87 -4.92 8.10
N PRO A 72 -0.65 -3.60 7.98
CA PRO A 72 0.26 -2.89 8.87
C PRO A 72 -0.23 -2.98 10.32
N LEU A 73 0.72 -2.96 11.26
CA LEU A 73 0.43 -2.93 12.69
C LEU A 73 -0.39 -1.69 13.03
N LYS A 74 -1.52 -1.87 13.73
CA LYS A 74 -2.35 -0.76 14.19
C LYS A 74 -2.30 -0.60 15.69
N GLN A 75 -2.22 0.65 16.14
CA GLN A 75 -2.44 1.03 17.53
C GLN A 75 -3.78 1.78 17.63
N SER A 76 -4.56 1.51 18.68
CA SER A 76 -5.83 2.21 18.93
C SER A 76 -6.84 2.17 17.77
N ASN A 77 -6.80 1.13 16.92
CA ASN A 77 -7.59 1.03 15.68
C ASN A 77 -7.34 2.18 14.68
N ALA A 78 -6.09 2.62 14.54
CA ALA A 78 -5.66 3.53 13.48
C ALA A 78 -4.88 2.73 12.42
N GLY A 79 -5.50 2.48 11.26
CA GLY A 79 -4.87 1.73 10.18
C GLY A 79 -5.84 1.27 9.09
N LEU A 80 -5.54 0.10 8.53
CA LEU A 80 -6.37 -0.56 7.53
C LEU A 80 -6.99 -1.83 8.14
N SER A 81 -8.27 -2.06 7.86
CA SER A 81 -8.98 -3.25 8.29
C SER A 81 -9.56 -4.00 7.08
N TYR A 82 -9.54 -5.33 7.12
CA TYR A 82 -10.20 -6.14 6.10
C TYR A 82 -11.71 -5.91 6.14
N ALA A 83 -12.30 -5.59 4.99
CA ALA A 83 -13.72 -5.24 4.85
C ALA A 83 -14.56 -6.32 4.16
N GLY A 84 -13.93 -7.39 3.65
CA GLY A 84 -14.64 -8.49 3.01
C GLY A 84 -14.63 -8.40 1.48
N ASN A 85 -15.78 -8.74 0.88
CA ASN A 85 -16.05 -8.70 -0.56
C ASN A 85 -14.91 -9.25 -1.42
N SER A 86 -14.46 -10.45 -1.08
CA SER A 86 -13.27 -11.05 -1.68
C SER A 86 -13.61 -12.13 -2.70
N ASP A 87 -12.89 -12.09 -3.83
CA ASP A 87 -12.93 -13.09 -4.88
C ASP A 87 -11.49 -13.52 -5.28
N PRO A 88 -11.11 -14.78 -5.07
CA PRO A 88 -11.85 -15.82 -4.36
C PRO A 88 -12.00 -15.49 -2.86
N SER A 89 -12.99 -16.10 -2.19
CA SER A 89 -13.14 -15.94 -0.73
C SER A 89 -11.91 -16.48 0.01
N PRO A 90 -11.44 -15.80 1.08
CA PRO A 90 -10.28 -16.25 1.84
C PRO A 90 -10.60 -17.50 2.66
N ASP A 91 -9.59 -18.33 2.84
CA ASP A 91 -9.67 -19.53 3.70
C ASP A 91 -9.57 -19.16 5.18
N ALA A 92 -8.83 -18.10 5.50
CA ALA A 92 -8.67 -17.62 6.86
C ALA A 92 -8.44 -16.11 6.95
N THR A 93 -9.03 -15.51 7.97
CA THR A 93 -8.68 -14.18 8.48
C THR A 93 -8.21 -14.35 9.91
N ALA A 94 -6.99 -13.94 10.21
CA ALA A 94 -6.43 -14.07 11.55
C ALA A 94 -5.84 -12.74 12.00
N GLY A 95 -6.04 -12.45 13.29
CA GLY A 95 -5.49 -11.28 13.96
C GLY A 95 -4.74 -11.68 15.22
N GLY A 96 -3.74 -10.89 15.59
CA GLY A 96 -2.97 -11.05 16.82
C GLY A 96 -2.72 -9.70 17.46
N ILE A 97 -2.50 -9.72 18.78
CA ILE A 97 -2.05 -8.55 19.53
C ILE A 97 -0.61 -8.86 19.98
N ASP A 98 0.34 -7.97 19.74
CA ASP A 98 1.70 -8.10 20.26
C ASP A 98 1.80 -7.67 21.73
N ASP A 99 2.99 -7.82 22.33
CA ASP A 99 3.22 -7.51 23.74
C ASP A 99 3.04 -6.02 24.05
N GLU A 100 3.17 -5.16 23.04
CA GLU A 100 2.97 -3.72 23.09
C GLU A 100 1.50 -3.30 22.84
N GLY A 101 0.61 -4.25 22.56
CA GLY A 101 -0.82 -4.01 22.35
C GLY A 101 -1.19 -3.61 20.91
N TRP A 102 -0.28 -3.73 19.95
CA TRP A 102 -0.54 -3.48 18.54
C TRP A 102 -1.23 -4.67 17.92
N ILE A 103 -2.16 -4.38 17.00
CA ILE A 103 -2.93 -5.41 16.34
C ILE A 103 -2.38 -5.62 14.94
N ALA A 104 -2.03 -6.86 14.61
CA ALA A 104 -1.72 -7.28 13.25
C ALA A 104 -2.88 -8.13 12.70
N TYR A 105 -3.23 -7.95 11.43
CA TYR A 105 -4.17 -8.81 10.73
C TYR A 105 -3.52 -9.39 9.49
N HIS A 106 -3.90 -10.62 9.15
CA HIS A 106 -3.60 -11.19 7.86
C HIS A 106 -4.80 -11.93 7.30
N VAL A 107 -4.90 -11.88 5.97
CA VAL A 107 -5.89 -12.62 5.19
C VAL A 107 -5.12 -13.65 4.37
N THR A 108 -5.62 -14.88 4.32
CA THR A 108 -4.91 -15.99 3.68
C THR A 108 -5.81 -16.80 2.77
N TRP A 109 -5.23 -17.19 1.63
CA TRP A 109 -5.79 -18.12 0.66
C TRP A 109 -4.83 -19.29 0.50
N TRP A 110 -5.31 -20.52 0.64
CA TRP A 110 -4.54 -21.74 0.57
C TRP A 110 -4.85 -22.54 -0.69
N ASN A 111 -3.83 -23.17 -1.24
CA ASN A 111 -3.96 -24.15 -2.31
C ASN A 111 -4.83 -23.67 -3.50
N LEU A 112 -4.69 -22.40 -3.90
CA LEU A 112 -5.43 -21.76 -4.99
C LEU A 112 -5.31 -22.49 -6.33
N THR A 113 -4.25 -23.29 -6.49
CA THR A 113 -3.96 -24.09 -7.70
C THR A 113 -4.14 -25.59 -7.48
N GLN A 114 -4.92 -26.01 -6.48
CA GLN A 114 -5.13 -27.44 -6.17
C GLN A 114 -5.74 -28.22 -7.35
N PHE A 115 -6.72 -27.61 -8.03
CA PHE A 115 -7.46 -28.27 -9.12
C PHE A 115 -6.97 -27.84 -10.50
N GLU A 116 -6.41 -26.64 -10.61
CA GLU A 116 -5.88 -26.07 -11.84
C GLU A 116 -4.50 -25.47 -11.55
N PRO A 117 -3.41 -26.22 -11.82
CA PRO A 117 -2.06 -25.69 -11.77
C PRO A 117 -1.92 -24.42 -12.62
N LEU A 118 -1.18 -23.45 -12.12
CA LEU A 118 -0.95 -22.22 -12.87
C LEU A 118 0.16 -22.46 -13.91
N GLU A 119 -0.24 -22.66 -15.16
CA GLU A 119 0.65 -22.91 -16.29
C GLU A 119 1.58 -21.71 -16.60
N PRO A 120 2.74 -21.94 -17.25
CA PRO A 120 3.63 -20.88 -17.71
C PRO A 120 2.91 -19.77 -18.50
N GLY A 121 3.18 -18.52 -18.15
CA GLY A 121 2.59 -17.33 -18.78
C GLY A 121 1.13 -17.06 -18.42
N ARG A 122 0.55 -17.81 -17.47
CA ARG A 122 -0.79 -17.56 -16.95
C ARG A 122 -0.75 -16.75 -15.67
N SER A 123 -1.86 -16.09 -15.39
CA SER A 123 -2.03 -15.26 -14.19
C SER A 123 -3.30 -15.62 -13.44
N LEU A 124 -3.26 -15.44 -12.13
CA LEU A 124 -4.37 -15.53 -11.20
C LEU A 124 -4.61 -14.13 -10.62
N ARG A 125 -5.88 -13.79 -10.37
CA ARG A 125 -6.26 -12.54 -9.72
C ARG A 125 -6.99 -12.83 -8.42
N ILE A 126 -6.68 -12.06 -7.39
CA ILE A 126 -7.43 -12.00 -6.13
C ILE A 126 -7.87 -10.55 -5.93
N THR A 127 -9.12 -10.33 -5.56
CA THR A 127 -9.62 -9.03 -5.11
C THR A 127 -10.22 -9.13 -3.72
N PHE A 128 -10.14 -8.05 -2.95
CA PHE A 128 -10.83 -7.92 -1.66
C PHE A 128 -10.88 -6.47 -1.19
N ASP A 129 -11.86 -6.15 -0.36
CA ASP A 129 -12.04 -4.81 0.16
C ASP A 129 -11.33 -4.62 1.51
N VAL A 130 -10.85 -3.40 1.71
CA VAL A 130 -10.31 -2.91 2.99
C VAL A 130 -10.97 -1.59 3.35
N THR A 131 -11.13 -1.30 4.64
CA THR A 131 -11.61 -0.01 5.14
C THR A 131 -10.46 0.73 5.81
N VAL A 132 -10.38 2.04 5.55
CA VAL A 132 -9.51 2.96 6.28
C VAL A 132 -10.17 3.24 7.62
N ASP A 133 -9.54 2.81 8.72
CA ASP A 133 -10.13 2.94 10.05
C ASP A 133 -10.36 4.43 10.41
N ASP A 134 -11.40 4.72 11.20
CA ASP A 134 -11.82 6.10 11.54
C ASP A 134 -10.70 6.97 12.15
N LEU A 135 -9.74 6.36 12.83
CA LEU A 135 -8.61 7.03 13.50
C LEU A 135 -7.32 6.97 12.70
N ALA A 136 -7.35 6.44 11.47
CA ALA A 136 -6.17 6.33 10.62
C ALA A 136 -5.60 7.70 10.25
N TYR A 137 -4.27 7.80 10.25
CA TYR A 137 -3.50 8.93 9.72
C TYR A 137 -2.06 8.47 9.41
N GLY A 138 -1.42 9.12 8.46
CA GLY A 138 -0.07 8.77 8.01
C GLY A 138 -0.05 7.75 6.89
N GLU A 139 1.04 6.98 6.82
CA GLU A 139 1.32 6.06 5.72
C GLU A 139 1.08 4.62 6.17
N TYR A 140 0.31 3.87 5.39
CA TYR A 140 -0.02 2.48 5.64
C TYR A 140 0.40 1.61 4.46
N GLU A 141 1.55 0.96 4.60
CA GLU A 141 2.03 -0.03 3.63
C GLU A 141 1.36 -1.38 3.91
N ASN A 142 0.70 -1.95 2.89
CA ASN A 142 0.08 -3.26 2.97
C ASN A 142 0.78 -4.24 2.02
N CYS A 143 1.27 -5.37 2.54
CA CYS A 143 2.12 -6.29 1.78
C CYS A 143 1.50 -7.69 1.63
N ALA A 144 1.51 -8.24 0.43
CA ALA A 144 1.10 -9.60 0.12
C ALA A 144 2.32 -10.47 -0.20
N THR A 145 2.36 -11.68 0.33
CA THR A 145 3.37 -12.68 0.01
C THR A 145 2.71 -13.93 -0.59
N VAL A 146 3.23 -14.35 -1.74
CA VAL A 146 2.87 -15.61 -2.39
C VAL A 146 3.92 -16.65 -2.05
N THR A 147 3.48 -17.87 -1.75
CA THR A 147 4.32 -19.06 -1.66
C THR A 147 3.75 -20.14 -2.55
N ALA A 148 4.59 -20.87 -3.27
CA ALA A 148 4.14 -21.95 -4.15
C ALA A 148 5.25 -22.97 -4.42
N TRP A 149 4.90 -24.03 -5.15
CA TRP A 149 5.82 -25.03 -5.66
C TRP A 149 5.89 -24.97 -7.18
N HIS A 150 7.10 -24.83 -7.70
CA HIS A 150 7.41 -24.86 -9.12
C HIS A 150 7.83 -26.26 -9.56
N ASN A 151 7.33 -26.71 -10.71
CA ASN A 151 7.66 -28.00 -11.30
C ASN A 151 8.01 -27.85 -12.78
N VAL A 152 9.25 -28.17 -13.17
CA VAL A 152 9.65 -28.28 -14.58
C VAL A 152 9.65 -29.75 -14.99
N ALA A 153 8.76 -30.13 -15.90
CA ALA A 153 8.78 -31.43 -16.54
C ALA A 153 9.69 -31.39 -17.78
N GLY A 154 10.65 -32.33 -17.89
CA GLY A 154 11.37 -32.59 -19.14
C GLY A 154 12.86 -32.25 -19.18
N GLU A 155 13.48 -31.79 -18.09
CA GLU A 155 14.95 -31.74 -17.99
C GLU A 155 15.49 -33.08 -17.45
N PHE A 156 16.77 -33.39 -17.75
CA PHE A 156 17.45 -34.63 -17.30
C PHE A 156 17.40 -34.86 -15.78
N PHE A 157 17.02 -33.83 -15.01
CA PHE A 157 16.56 -33.92 -13.63
C PHE A 157 15.24 -33.13 -13.50
N ASN A 158 14.22 -33.73 -12.89
CA ASN A 158 13.02 -32.99 -12.49
C ASN A 158 13.46 -31.87 -11.54
N LYS A 159 13.38 -30.62 -12.00
CA LYS A 159 13.69 -29.47 -11.17
C LYS A 159 12.38 -28.98 -10.55
N SER A 160 12.26 -29.19 -9.25
CA SER A 160 11.13 -28.71 -8.46
C SER A 160 11.65 -28.04 -7.20
N GLY A 161 10.89 -27.06 -6.70
CA GLY A 161 11.26 -26.36 -5.49
C GLY A 161 10.28 -25.27 -5.09
N PRO A 162 10.42 -24.76 -3.85
CA PRO A 162 9.61 -23.65 -3.38
C PRO A 162 9.98 -22.37 -4.11
N VAL A 163 8.97 -21.55 -4.39
CA VAL A 163 9.10 -20.19 -4.91
C VAL A 163 8.26 -19.24 -4.06
N ASN A 164 8.71 -18.01 -3.94
CA ASN A 164 7.98 -16.96 -3.25
C ASN A 164 8.17 -15.60 -3.95
N ALA A 165 7.23 -14.70 -3.72
CA ALA A 165 7.31 -13.30 -4.15
C ALA A 165 6.46 -12.44 -3.22
N THR A 166 6.85 -11.18 -3.05
CA THR A 166 6.16 -10.21 -2.18
C THR A 166 5.93 -8.91 -2.94
N ALA A 167 4.75 -8.32 -2.79
CA ALA A 167 4.43 -7.00 -3.31
C ALA A 167 3.69 -6.17 -2.25
N CYS A 168 3.90 -4.86 -2.27
CA CYS A 168 3.29 -3.92 -1.35
C CYS A 168 2.62 -2.77 -2.11
N ALA A 169 1.61 -2.17 -1.50
CA ALA A 169 1.00 -0.93 -1.96
C ALA A 169 0.69 -0.04 -0.75
N THR A 170 0.66 1.27 -0.95
CA THR A 170 0.63 2.25 0.16
C THR A 170 -0.62 3.12 0.13
N VAL A 171 -1.27 3.25 1.28
CA VAL A 171 -2.35 4.21 1.50
C VAL A 171 -1.81 5.39 2.31
N PHE A 172 -1.97 6.60 1.78
CA PHE A 172 -1.69 7.85 2.49
C PHE A 172 -2.98 8.41 3.06
N VAL A 173 -3.01 8.60 4.38
CA VAL A 173 -4.12 9.25 5.07
C VAL A 173 -3.61 10.58 5.64
N PRO A 174 -4.16 11.74 5.23
CA PRO A 174 -3.59 13.04 5.60
C PRO A 174 -3.40 13.23 7.10
N ALA A 175 -2.18 13.58 7.52
CA ALA A 175 -1.87 13.87 8.92
C ALA A 175 -2.67 15.07 9.44
N THR A 176 -3.15 15.96 8.57
CA THR A 176 -4.06 17.04 8.92
C THR A 176 -5.39 16.57 9.51
N LEU A 177 -5.80 15.32 9.27
CA LEU A 177 -6.96 14.69 9.91
C LEU A 177 -6.62 14.06 11.27
N SER A 178 -5.33 13.97 11.62
CA SER A 178 -4.88 13.51 12.93
C SER A 178 -5.13 14.59 13.98
N TRP A 179 -5.94 14.26 14.97
CA TRP A 179 -6.16 15.13 16.13
C TRP A 179 -4.85 15.39 16.90
N THR A 180 -3.94 14.42 16.89
CA THR A 180 -2.66 14.44 17.62
C THR A 180 -1.64 15.36 16.96
N TYR A 181 -1.54 15.36 15.63
CA TYR A 181 -0.59 16.20 14.87
C TYR A 181 -0.74 17.69 15.23
N TRP A 182 -1.98 18.19 15.29
CA TRP A 182 -2.27 19.57 15.68
C TRP A 182 -2.07 19.84 17.17
N PHE A 183 -2.30 18.83 18.01
CA PHE A 183 -2.02 18.91 19.44
C PHE A 183 -0.52 18.85 19.75
N GLU A 184 0.33 18.45 18.80
CA GLU A 184 1.78 18.39 18.96
C GLU A 184 2.51 19.57 18.31
N LEU A 185 1.84 20.39 17.49
CA LEU A 185 2.45 21.61 16.96
C LEU A 185 3.05 22.45 18.11
N PRO A 186 4.36 22.75 18.04
CA PRO A 186 5.02 23.50 19.08
C PRO A 186 4.38 24.89 19.23
N ASN A 187 4.16 25.33 20.47
CA ASN A 187 3.61 26.68 20.72
C ASN A 187 4.44 27.80 20.10
N VAL A 188 5.74 27.56 19.86
CA VAL A 188 6.66 28.51 19.21
C VAL A 188 6.34 28.75 17.73
N SER A 189 5.63 27.81 17.09
CA SER A 189 5.25 27.88 15.69
C SER A 189 3.94 28.66 15.48
N LEU A 190 3.23 29.06 16.54
CA LEU A 190 1.97 29.80 16.45
C LEU A 190 2.12 31.27 16.86
N LEU A 191 1.52 32.17 16.10
CA LEU A 191 1.45 33.59 16.41
C LEU A 191 0.38 33.87 17.50
N ASN A 192 0.51 34.96 18.26
CA ASN A 192 -0.49 35.55 19.19
C ASN A 192 -1.50 34.59 19.87
N ASN A 193 -1.26 34.29 21.15
CA ASN A 193 -2.04 33.35 21.97
C ASN A 193 -2.04 31.91 21.39
N PRO A 194 -0.88 31.23 21.37
CA PRO A 194 -0.72 29.89 20.79
C PRO A 194 -1.75 28.86 21.26
N LEU A 195 -2.06 28.84 22.55
CA LEU A 195 -3.01 27.89 23.12
C LEU A 195 -4.43 28.06 22.56
N GLN A 196 -4.89 29.31 22.42
CA GLN A 196 -6.21 29.61 21.86
C GLN A 196 -6.29 29.20 20.39
N ARG A 197 -5.24 29.46 19.60
CA ARG A 197 -5.21 29.11 18.18
C ARG A 197 -5.14 27.60 17.97
N LYS A 198 -4.33 26.91 18.77
CA LYS A 198 -4.25 25.45 18.78
C LYS A 198 -5.60 24.82 19.08
N LYS A 199 -6.32 25.34 20.09
CA LYS A 199 -7.69 24.90 20.40
C LYS A 199 -8.65 25.14 19.24
N ALA A 200 -8.69 26.37 18.70
CA ALA A 200 -9.59 26.71 17.60
C ALA A 200 -9.34 25.87 16.33
N LEU A 201 -8.07 25.57 16.05
CA LEU A 201 -7.67 24.76 14.90
C LEU A 201 -8.05 23.28 15.09
N SER A 202 -7.82 22.74 16.29
CA SER A 202 -8.27 21.40 16.67
C SER A 202 -9.80 21.25 16.54
N GLU A 203 -10.57 22.25 16.98
CA GLU A 203 -12.04 22.26 16.83
C GLU A 203 -12.46 22.24 15.35
N LYS A 204 -11.87 23.11 14.52
CA LYS A 204 -12.18 23.17 13.08
C LYS A 204 -11.86 21.87 12.34
N ILE A 205 -10.78 21.19 12.73
CA ILE A 205 -10.36 19.93 12.11
C ILE A 205 -11.25 18.78 12.57
N GLY A 206 -11.66 18.79 13.84
CA GLY A 206 -12.70 17.89 14.32
C GLY A 206 -14.00 18.03 13.51
N GLU A 207 -14.42 19.26 13.21
CA GLU A 207 -15.58 19.52 12.34
C GLU A 207 -15.38 18.96 10.93
N VAL A 208 -14.23 19.23 10.28
CA VAL A 208 -13.90 18.68 8.95
C VAL A 208 -13.96 17.16 8.96
N ARG A 209 -13.39 16.52 9.97
CA ARG A 209 -13.42 15.05 10.11
C ARG A 209 -14.85 14.54 10.21
N MET A 210 -15.71 15.19 11.01
CA MET A 210 -17.12 14.80 11.11
C MET A 210 -17.86 14.98 9.79
N MET A 211 -17.55 16.01 9.01
CA MET A 211 -18.13 16.22 7.66
C MET A 211 -17.70 15.12 6.70
N ILE A 212 -16.41 14.76 6.68
CA ILE A 212 -15.87 13.68 5.85
C ILE A 212 -16.54 12.34 6.19
N LEU A 213 -16.66 12.01 7.49
CA LEU A 213 -17.31 10.77 7.94
C LEU A 213 -18.81 10.74 7.61
N ALA A 214 -19.46 11.91 7.51
CA ALA A 214 -20.85 12.02 7.09
C ALA A 214 -21.05 12.00 5.56
N GLY A 215 -19.96 12.05 4.77
CA GLY A 215 -20.01 12.19 3.31
C GLY A 215 -20.28 13.63 2.83
N ASP A 216 -20.23 14.62 3.71
CA ASP A 216 -20.46 16.05 3.41
C ASP A 216 -19.18 16.69 2.84
N TYR A 217 -18.68 16.17 1.72
CA TYR A 217 -17.36 16.54 1.19
C TYR A 217 -17.27 17.99 0.72
N LYS A 218 -18.37 18.56 0.22
CA LYS A 218 -18.40 19.95 -0.24
C LYS A 218 -18.21 20.94 0.92
N GLU A 219 -18.88 20.68 2.04
CA GLU A 219 -18.77 21.43 3.28
C GLU A 219 -17.40 21.26 3.93
N ALA A 220 -16.84 20.04 3.88
CA ALA A 220 -15.48 19.76 4.32
C ALA A 220 -14.45 20.57 3.51
N ILE A 221 -14.58 20.61 2.18
CA ILE A 221 -13.71 21.40 1.28
C ILE A 221 -13.80 22.89 1.60
N ASP A 222 -15.02 23.44 1.72
CA ASP A 222 -15.22 24.87 2.05
C ASP A 222 -14.53 25.25 3.37
N LYS A 223 -14.66 24.39 4.38
CA LYS A 223 -14.02 24.59 5.69
C LYS A 223 -12.50 24.43 5.64
N LEU A 224 -11.98 23.49 4.84
CA LEU A 224 -10.55 23.36 4.62
C LEU A 224 -9.98 24.61 3.93
N GLU A 225 -10.61 25.07 2.83
CA GLU A 225 -10.14 26.20 2.03
C GLU A 225 -10.23 27.54 2.78
N HIS A 226 -11.36 27.84 3.42
CA HIS A 226 -11.65 29.18 3.92
C HIS A 226 -11.40 29.36 5.41
N ASP A 227 -11.43 28.27 6.17
CA ASP A 227 -11.45 28.31 7.63
C ASP A 227 -10.12 27.87 8.24
N ILE A 228 -9.41 26.95 7.58
CA ILE A 228 -8.14 26.36 8.02
C ILE A 228 -6.99 26.87 7.16
N ARG A 229 -7.01 26.61 5.85
CA ARG A 229 -5.92 26.98 4.92
C ARG A 229 -5.66 28.48 4.92
N ALA A 230 -6.71 29.30 4.87
CA ALA A 230 -6.61 30.77 4.94
C ALA A 230 -6.06 31.31 6.28
N LYS A 231 -5.80 30.45 7.28
CA LYS A 231 -5.13 30.77 8.54
C LYS A 231 -3.70 30.23 8.61
N ALA A 232 -3.24 29.49 7.61
CA ALA A 232 -1.94 28.83 7.59
C ALA A 232 -1.10 29.23 6.37
N ASP A 233 -1.63 30.04 5.44
CA ASP A 233 -1.02 30.29 4.13
C ASP A 233 -0.33 31.67 4.02
N GLY A 234 -0.09 32.36 5.14
CA GLY A 234 0.36 33.76 5.12
C GLY A 234 1.67 34.01 4.34
N SER A 235 2.61 33.06 4.36
CA SER A 235 3.86 33.08 3.59
C SER A 235 3.75 32.46 2.19
N LEU A 236 2.62 31.82 1.87
CA LEU A 236 2.34 31.08 0.63
C LEU A 236 1.35 31.82 -0.28
N GLY A 237 1.32 33.15 -0.19
CA GLY A 237 0.42 34.00 -1.00
C GLY A 237 -0.92 34.31 -0.34
N GLY A 238 -1.15 33.81 0.88
CA GLY A 238 -2.28 34.17 1.72
C GLY A 238 -2.18 35.57 2.33
N ASN A 239 -2.99 35.84 3.35
CA ASN A 239 -2.99 37.12 4.05
C ASN A 239 -2.12 37.05 5.32
N PRO A 240 -0.92 37.67 5.38
CA PRO A 240 -0.06 37.56 6.55
C PRO A 240 -0.68 38.08 7.86
N LYS A 241 -1.75 38.89 7.78
CA LYS A 241 -2.41 39.49 8.96
C LYS A 241 -3.37 38.55 9.66
N ASN A 242 -3.91 37.54 8.96
CA ASN A 242 -4.84 36.57 9.55
C ASN A 242 -4.16 35.23 9.86
N ASP A 243 -2.85 35.15 9.63
CA ASP A 243 -2.04 33.95 9.73
C ASP A 243 -1.80 33.51 11.18
N TRP A 244 -1.90 32.21 11.39
CA TRP A 244 -1.81 31.56 12.68
C TRP A 244 -0.46 30.93 12.94
N ILE A 245 0.29 30.64 11.87
CA ILE A 245 1.54 29.90 11.93
C ILE A 245 2.69 30.86 11.59
N LYS A 246 3.76 30.87 12.37
CA LYS A 246 4.91 31.75 12.16
C LYS A 246 5.94 31.15 11.19
N ASP A 247 6.12 29.84 11.26
CA ASP A 247 7.17 29.14 10.52
C ASP A 247 6.72 28.84 9.08
N PRO A 248 7.37 29.41 8.06
CA PRO A 248 7.01 29.17 6.66
C PRO A 248 7.11 27.71 6.21
N ASN A 249 8.00 26.92 6.82
CA ASN A 249 8.11 25.49 6.49
C ASN A 249 6.89 24.73 7.01
N VAL A 250 6.48 25.02 8.26
CA VAL A 250 5.26 24.45 8.85
C VAL A 250 4.02 24.87 8.08
N GLN A 251 3.96 26.13 7.63
CA GLN A 251 2.89 26.58 6.73
C GLN A 251 2.84 25.78 5.43
N LYS A 252 4.00 25.55 4.81
CA LYS A 252 4.12 24.80 3.57
C LYS A 252 3.64 23.36 3.72
N GLU A 253 4.07 22.67 4.77
CA GLU A 253 3.64 21.30 5.07
C GLU A 253 2.12 21.23 5.22
N ILE A 254 1.56 22.05 6.12
CA ILE A 254 0.11 22.06 6.39
C ILE A 254 -0.71 22.43 5.15
N CYS A 255 -0.31 23.45 4.39
CA CYS A 255 -1.05 23.85 3.20
C CYS A 255 -0.95 22.79 2.10
N THR A 256 0.18 22.08 1.99
CA THR A 256 0.33 20.96 1.05
C THR A 256 -0.66 19.84 1.41
N ASP A 257 -0.66 19.40 2.67
CA ASP A 257 -1.59 18.36 3.14
C ASP A 257 -3.06 18.76 2.95
N ILE A 258 -3.40 20.03 3.20
CA ILE A 258 -4.76 20.54 2.97
C ILE A 258 -5.10 20.53 1.48
N ASP A 259 -4.20 20.98 0.61
CA ASP A 259 -4.42 21.04 -0.84
C ASP A 259 -4.55 19.63 -1.45
N GLU A 260 -3.78 18.66 -0.97
CA GLU A 260 -3.89 17.24 -1.36
C GLU A 260 -5.20 16.63 -0.87
N LEU A 261 -5.59 16.87 0.39
CA LEU A 261 -6.88 16.43 0.92
C LEU A 261 -8.04 17.04 0.13
N ILE A 262 -8.03 18.35 -0.15
CA ILE A 262 -9.05 19.01 -0.98
C ILE A 262 -9.10 18.37 -2.37
N THR A 263 -7.94 18.10 -2.97
CA THR A 263 -7.85 17.47 -4.30
C THR A 263 -8.50 16.09 -4.28
N HIS A 264 -8.20 15.27 -3.27
CA HIS A 264 -8.82 13.96 -3.09
C HIS A 264 -10.33 14.06 -2.88
N LEU A 265 -10.79 14.92 -1.96
CA LEU A 265 -12.22 15.10 -1.67
C LEU A 265 -13.01 15.56 -2.90
N LYS A 266 -12.40 16.34 -3.80
CA LYS A 266 -13.02 16.75 -5.07
C LYS A 266 -13.26 15.58 -6.02
N THR A 267 -12.52 14.48 -5.91
CA THR A 267 -12.75 13.27 -6.72
C THR A 267 -13.95 12.44 -6.25
N LEU A 268 -14.43 12.69 -5.02
CA LEU A 268 -15.56 12.00 -4.39
C LEU A 268 -16.92 12.71 -4.59
N LEU A 269 -16.94 13.85 -5.29
CA LEU A 269 -18.15 14.64 -5.61
C LEU A 269 -18.74 14.27 -6.98
#